data_AF-A0A8E6EWX2-F1
#
_entry.id   AF-A0A8E6EWX2-F1
#
_cell.length_a   1.000
_cell.length_b   1.000
_cell.length_c   1.000
_cell.angle_alpha   90.00
_cell.angle_beta   90.00
_cell.angle_gamma   90.00
#
_symmetry.space_group_name_H-M   'P 1'
#
loop_
_entity.id
_entity.type
_entity.pdbx_description
1 polymer ?
#
loop_
_entity_poly.entity_id
_entity_poly.type
_entity_poly.pdbx_seq_one_letter_code
_entity_poly.pdbx_strand_id
1 'polypeptide(L)'
;MSKRSASEWELWERQLAQEGYEEAWRGIQCFFRWIEIRAENGHAVPSFLVGLEEDVKHSSLLRRLISGKEPLPEAPPESFGQPWYELIENGRAIATEVEPWEWAPEKKLTINKGVWTIVEKINEADYLVCFREPGDRFRISRERDHWLISRQIKA
;
A
#
# COMPACT_ATOMS: atom_id res chain seq x y z
N MET A 1 3.13 -9.15 21.09
CA MET A 1 4.25 -8.47 20.41
C MET A 1 5.54 -8.89 21.10
N SER A 2 6.56 -9.32 20.34
CA SER A 2 7.88 -9.59 20.91
C SER A 2 8.57 -8.26 21.26
N LYS A 3 9.37 -8.23 22.31
CA LYS A 3 10.11 -7.04 22.73
C LYS A 3 11.21 -6.72 21.73
N ARG A 4 11.25 -5.47 21.25
CA ARG A 4 12.38 -4.95 20.47
C ARG A 4 13.52 -4.50 21.35
N SER A 5 14.73 -4.82 20.92
CA SER A 5 15.99 -4.22 21.35
C SER A 5 16.11 -2.78 20.89
N ALA A 6 17.03 -2.01 21.51
CA ALA A 6 17.32 -0.65 21.08
C ALA A 6 17.80 -0.58 19.61
N SER A 7 18.59 -1.56 19.17
CA SER A 7 19.06 -1.66 17.79
C SER A 7 17.94 -1.93 16.77
N GLU A 8 16.90 -2.68 17.15
CA GLU A 8 15.72 -2.89 16.29
C GLU A 8 14.90 -1.61 16.13
N TRP A 9 14.87 -0.78 17.17
CA TRP A 9 14.22 0.54 17.12
C TRP A 9 14.98 1.53 16.24
N GLU A 10 16.32 1.57 16.33
CA GLU A 10 17.14 2.42 15.46
C GLU A 10 17.04 2.00 13.98
N LEU A 11 16.98 0.69 13.71
CA LEU A 11 16.80 0.20 12.34
C LEU A 11 15.43 0.61 11.77
N TRP A 12 14.38 0.53 12.60
CA TRP A 12 13.02 0.92 12.23
C TRP A 12 12.94 2.40 11.86
N GLU A 13 13.55 3.27 12.67
CA GLU A 13 13.63 4.72 12.41
C GLU A 13 14.35 4.99 11.09
N ARG A 14 15.50 4.37 10.86
CA ARG A 14 16.26 4.53 9.61
C ARG A 14 15.52 4.03 8.37
N GLN A 15 14.70 2.99 8.48
CA GLN A 15 13.96 2.45 7.33
C GLN A 15 12.77 3.35 6.94
N LEU A 16 12.10 3.98 7.91
CA LEU A 16 10.92 4.80 7.65
C LEU A 16 11.25 6.27 7.40
N ALA A 17 12.33 6.79 8.00
CA ALA A 17 12.78 8.17 7.80
C ALA A 17 13.52 8.42 6.47
N GLN A 18 13.71 7.39 5.62
CA GLN A 18 14.37 7.54 4.31
C GLN A 18 13.69 8.55 3.37
N GLU A 19 12.44 8.93 3.64
CA GLU A 19 11.65 9.88 2.84
C GLU A 19 11.57 11.30 3.46
N GLY A 20 12.34 11.57 4.52
CA GLY A 20 12.18 12.78 5.34
C GLY A 20 11.11 12.62 6.42
N TYR A 21 10.78 13.71 7.14
CA TYR A 21 9.77 13.75 8.22
C TYR A 21 10.12 12.94 9.48
N GLU A 22 11.39 12.99 9.90
CA GLU A 22 11.94 12.28 11.06
C GLU A 22 11.10 12.46 12.33
N GLU A 23 10.62 13.67 12.62
CA GLU A 23 9.83 13.94 13.83
C GLU A 23 8.48 13.21 13.85
N ALA A 24 7.80 13.10 12.71
CA ALA A 24 6.51 12.40 12.61
C ALA A 24 6.69 10.90 12.84
N TRP A 25 7.71 10.31 12.21
CA TRP A 25 8.06 8.90 12.39
C TRP A 25 8.51 8.60 13.82
N ARG A 26 9.30 9.48 14.42
CA ARG A 26 9.67 9.40 15.83
C ARG A 26 8.45 9.45 16.75
N GLY A 27 7.45 10.29 16.45
CA GLY A 27 6.18 10.31 17.18
C GLY A 27 5.44 8.98 17.15
N ILE A 28 5.33 8.37 15.97
CA ILE A 28 4.72 7.04 15.78
C ILE A 28 5.51 5.96 16.54
N GLN A 29 6.85 6.02 16.51
CA GLN A 29 7.70 5.12 17.28
C GLN A 29 7.47 5.24 18.78
N CYS A 30 7.41 6.48 19.30
CA CYS A 30 7.11 6.74 20.70
C CYS A 30 5.76 6.15 21.11
N PHE A 31 4.75 6.21 20.25
CA PHE A 31 3.45 5.59 20.50
C PHE A 31 3.55 4.06 20.63
N PHE A 32 4.22 3.36 19.71
CA PHE A 32 4.41 1.91 19.82
C PHE A 32 5.23 1.53 21.06
N ARG A 33 6.29 2.30 21.35
CA ARG A 33 7.12 2.07 22.54
C ARG A 33 6.34 2.27 23.84
N TRP A 34 5.48 3.29 23.89
CA TRP A 34 4.62 3.53 25.05
C TRP A 34 3.65 2.36 25.29
N ILE A 35 3.05 1.81 24.22
CA ILE A 35 2.19 0.62 24.31
C ILE A 35 2.97 -0.59 24.87
N GLU A 36 4.18 -0.85 24.39
CA GLU A 36 5.02 -1.94 24.90
C GLU A 36 5.27 -1.80 26.40
N ILE A 37 5.64 -0.60 26.86
CA ILE A 37 5.87 -0.32 28.28
C ILE A 37 4.60 -0.56 29.08
N ARG A 38 3.43 -0.14 28.59
CA ARG A 38 2.16 -0.42 29.27
C ARG A 38 1.89 -1.91 29.39
N ALA A 39 2.14 -2.68 28.34
CA ALA A 39 1.99 -4.13 28.35
C ALA A 39 2.91 -4.80 29.39
N GLU A 40 4.17 -4.36 29.47
CA GLU A 40 5.15 -4.82 30.46
C GLU A 40 4.68 -4.55 31.90
N ASN A 41 3.88 -3.50 32.12
CA ASN A 41 3.33 -3.13 33.42
C ASN A 41 1.93 -3.70 33.69
N GLY A 42 1.54 -4.77 32.98
CA GLY A 42 0.31 -5.52 33.24
C GLY A 42 -0.95 -4.89 32.67
N HIS A 43 -0.84 -3.86 31.82
CA HIS A 43 -2.00 -3.33 31.10
C HIS A 43 -2.31 -4.17 29.86
N ALA A 44 -3.59 -4.41 29.60
CA ALA A 44 -4.02 -5.09 28.39
C ALA A 44 -3.60 -4.30 27.13
N VAL A 45 -3.03 -5.00 26.17
CA VAL A 45 -2.76 -4.47 24.83
C VAL A 45 -4.05 -4.56 24.02
N PRO A 46 -4.59 -3.45 23.51
CA PRO A 46 -5.73 -3.49 22.62
C PRO A 46 -5.53 -4.44 21.44
N SER A 47 -6.54 -5.26 21.14
CA SER A 47 -6.47 -6.28 20.08
C SER A 47 -6.21 -5.70 18.69
N PHE A 48 -6.69 -4.48 18.42
CA PHE A 48 -6.47 -3.78 17.15
C PHE A 48 -5.00 -3.41 16.90
N LEU A 49 -4.15 -3.45 17.93
CA LEU A 49 -2.72 -3.20 17.78
C LEU A 49 -1.99 -4.40 17.16
N VAL A 50 -2.63 -5.58 17.16
CA VAL A 50 -2.12 -6.75 16.44
C VAL A 50 -2.28 -6.47 14.95
N GLY A 51 -1.16 -6.17 14.29
CA GLY A 51 -1.12 -5.84 12.86
C GLY A 51 -0.98 -4.34 12.56
N LEU A 52 -1.33 -3.45 13.50
CA LEU A 52 -1.27 -1.99 13.27
C LEU A 52 0.13 -1.51 12.86
N GLU A 53 1.18 -2.11 13.40
CA GLU A 53 2.54 -1.73 13.02
C GLU A 53 2.84 -2.05 11.55
N GLU A 54 2.34 -3.19 11.07
CA GLU A 54 2.47 -3.57 9.67
C GLU A 54 1.63 -2.65 8.79
N ASP A 55 0.40 -2.34 9.22
CA ASP A 55 -0.46 -1.37 8.55
C ASP A 55 0.22 0.00 8.45
N VAL A 56 0.88 0.47 9.52
CA VAL A 56 1.64 1.72 9.53
C VAL A 56 2.80 1.70 8.52
N LYS A 57 3.57 0.61 8.47
CA LYS A 57 4.73 0.49 7.56
C LYS A 57 4.32 0.55 6.10
N HIS A 58 3.20 -0.09 5.76
CA HIS A 58 2.72 -0.24 4.39
C HIS A 58 1.67 0.80 3.98
N SER A 59 1.22 1.65 4.91
CA SER A 59 0.19 2.65 4.63
C SER A 59 0.72 3.80 3.78
N SER A 60 0.37 3.76 2.49
CA SER A 60 0.60 4.86 1.55
C SER A 60 -0.20 6.12 1.93
N LEU A 61 -1.38 5.95 2.55
CA LEU A 61 -2.17 7.07 3.08
C LEU A 61 -1.43 7.76 4.22
N LEU A 62 -0.89 7.01 5.18
CA LEU A 62 -0.16 7.59 6.32
C LEU A 62 1.07 8.37 5.85
N ARG A 63 1.84 7.82 4.91
CA ARG A 63 2.97 8.54 4.28
C ARG A 63 2.52 9.85 3.65
N ARG A 64 1.40 9.82 2.93
CA ARG A 64 0.81 11.01 2.29
C ARG A 64 0.42 12.07 3.33
N LEU A 65 -0.25 11.68 4.42
CA LEU A 65 -0.61 12.58 5.52
C LEU A 65 0.60 13.17 6.24
N ILE A 66 1.63 12.34 6.51
CA ILE A 66 2.91 12.80 7.09
C ILE A 66 3.57 13.86 6.19
N SER A 67 3.48 13.69 4.86
CA SER A 67 4.01 14.66 3.89
C SER A 67 3.13 15.92 3.70
N GLY A 68 2.08 16.10 4.50
CA GLY A 68 1.19 17.25 4.43
C GLY A 68 0.23 17.25 3.23
N LYS A 69 0.09 16.11 2.55
CA LYS A 69 -0.85 15.93 1.43
C LYS A 69 -2.18 15.37 1.97
N GLU A 70 -3.30 15.97 1.56
CA GLU A 70 -4.67 15.51 1.89
C GLU A 70 -4.96 14.10 1.35
N PRO A 71 -5.96 13.33 1.80
CA PRO A 71 -6.37 12.09 1.12
C PRO A 71 -6.68 12.31 -0.37
N LEU A 72 -6.51 11.27 -1.21
CA LEU A 72 -6.96 11.36 -2.61
C LEU A 72 -8.50 11.47 -2.67
N PRO A 73 -9.07 12.21 -3.64
CA PRO A 73 -10.52 12.35 -3.78
C PRO A 73 -11.24 11.00 -3.96
N GLU A 74 -10.59 10.09 -4.68
CA GLU A 74 -11.08 8.73 -4.91
C GLU A 74 -10.34 7.75 -4.01
N ALA A 75 -11.10 7.00 -3.22
CA ALA A 75 -10.56 6.02 -2.29
C ALA A 75 -9.82 4.90 -3.06
N PRO A 76 -8.65 4.47 -2.58
CA PRO A 76 -7.91 3.35 -3.17
C PRO A 76 -8.69 2.02 -3.06
N PRO A 77 -8.18 0.94 -3.68
CA PRO A 77 -8.53 -0.44 -3.30
C PRO A 77 -8.51 -0.62 -1.79
N GLU A 78 -9.55 -1.28 -1.27
CA GLU A 78 -9.82 -1.43 0.18
C GLU A 78 -8.70 -2.14 0.94
N SER A 79 -7.83 -2.86 0.22
CA SER A 79 -6.68 -3.57 0.79
C SER A 79 -5.38 -3.00 0.24
N PHE A 80 -4.42 -2.75 1.14
CA PHE A 80 -3.02 -2.38 0.88
C PHE A 80 -2.74 -1.08 0.13
N GLY A 81 -3.72 -0.38 -0.46
CA GLY A 81 -3.59 0.99 -1.00
C GLY A 81 -2.56 1.19 -2.12
N GLN A 82 -1.73 0.19 -2.39
CA GLN A 82 -0.76 0.11 -3.47
C GLN A 82 -1.38 -0.73 -4.60
N PRO A 83 -1.12 -0.41 -5.87
CA PRO A 83 -0.24 0.66 -6.33
C PRO A 83 -0.93 2.04 -6.47
N TRP A 84 -2.14 2.23 -5.91
CA TRP A 84 -3.03 3.36 -6.22
C TRP A 84 -2.39 4.75 -6.05
N TYR A 85 -1.79 5.05 -4.90
CA TYR A 85 -1.22 6.38 -4.67
C TYR A 85 -0.09 6.71 -5.65
N GLU A 86 0.83 5.77 -5.87
CA GLU A 86 1.93 5.94 -6.83
C GLU A 86 1.38 6.05 -8.26
N LEU A 87 0.40 5.23 -8.62
CA LEU A 87 -0.23 5.22 -9.93
C LEU A 87 -0.95 6.55 -10.23
N ILE A 88 -1.69 7.10 -9.27
CA ILE A 88 -2.43 8.35 -9.44
C ILE A 88 -1.48 9.55 -9.44
N GLU A 89 -0.47 9.58 -8.57
CA GLU A 89 0.45 10.72 -8.46
C GLU A 89 1.49 10.75 -9.59
N ASN A 90 2.07 9.60 -9.96
CA ASN A 90 3.16 9.51 -10.92
C ASN A 90 2.70 9.04 -12.31
N GLY A 91 1.44 8.64 -12.45
CA GLY A 91 0.91 8.06 -13.69
C GLY A 91 1.40 6.63 -13.95
N ARG A 92 2.21 6.05 -13.07
CA ARG A 92 2.77 4.70 -13.18
C ARG A 92 3.13 4.15 -11.81
N ALA A 93 3.13 2.83 -11.67
CA ALA A 93 3.52 2.14 -10.45
C ALA A 93 3.83 0.66 -10.71
N ILE A 94 4.55 0.03 -9.78
CA ILE A 94 4.84 -1.41 -9.83
C ILE A 94 3.72 -2.19 -9.13
N ALA A 95 3.16 -3.17 -9.83
CA ALA A 95 2.26 -4.16 -9.27
C ALA A 95 3.06 -5.43 -8.95
N THR A 96 3.15 -5.79 -7.67
CA THR A 96 3.96 -6.90 -7.18
C THR A 96 3.21 -8.23 -7.21
N GLU A 97 1.88 -8.20 -7.05
CA GLU A 97 1.02 -9.36 -7.10
C GLU A 97 -0.08 -9.12 -8.14
N VAL A 98 -0.08 -9.88 -9.23
CA VAL A 98 -1.09 -9.80 -10.28
C VAL A 98 -1.54 -11.20 -10.67
N GLU A 99 -2.80 -11.50 -10.43
CA GLU A 99 -3.38 -12.83 -10.65
C GLU A 99 -4.82 -12.72 -11.18
N PRO A 100 -5.30 -13.66 -12.01
CA PRO A 100 -6.72 -13.74 -12.34
C PRO A 100 -7.57 -13.87 -11.08
N TRP A 101 -8.70 -13.15 -11.01
CA TRP A 101 -9.57 -13.24 -9.85
C TRP A 101 -10.35 -14.57 -9.87
N GLU A 102 -10.25 -15.35 -8.80
CA GLU A 102 -10.79 -16.72 -8.68
C GLU A 102 -12.24 -16.85 -9.18
N TRP A 103 -13.10 -15.89 -8.86
CA TRP A 103 -14.53 -15.93 -9.17
C TRP A 103 -14.89 -15.45 -10.58
N ALA A 104 -14.00 -14.75 -11.26
CA ALA A 104 -14.20 -14.31 -12.65
C ALA A 104 -12.85 -14.07 -13.36
N PRO A 105 -12.05 -15.12 -13.61
CA PRO A 105 -10.66 -14.99 -14.05
C PRO A 105 -10.53 -14.33 -15.42
N GLU A 106 -11.55 -14.45 -16.28
CA GLU A 106 -11.59 -13.83 -17.61
C GLU A 106 -12.06 -12.37 -17.60
N LYS A 107 -12.58 -11.87 -16.47
CA LYS A 107 -13.16 -10.52 -16.37
C LYS A 107 -12.44 -9.63 -15.37
N LYS A 108 -11.67 -10.20 -14.46
CA LYS A 108 -11.10 -9.47 -13.33
C LYS A 108 -9.71 -9.98 -13.00
N LEU A 109 -8.87 -9.04 -12.56
CA LEU A 109 -7.56 -9.31 -11.96
C LEU A 109 -7.59 -8.92 -10.49
N THR A 110 -6.81 -9.64 -9.70
CA THR A 110 -6.38 -9.21 -8.38
C THR A 110 -5.02 -8.53 -8.54
N ILE A 111 -4.93 -7.25 -8.21
CA ILE A 111 -3.68 -6.45 -8.24
C ILE A 111 -3.41 -6.02 -6.80
N ASN A 112 -2.34 -6.54 -6.19
CA ASN A 112 -1.99 -6.32 -4.78
C ASN A 112 -3.19 -6.51 -3.84
N LYS A 113 -3.95 -7.61 -4.05
CA LYS A 113 -5.19 -7.96 -3.33
C LYS A 113 -6.41 -7.05 -3.59
N GLY A 114 -6.26 -5.99 -4.38
CA GLY A 114 -7.38 -5.22 -4.91
C GLY A 114 -8.01 -5.89 -6.13
N VAL A 115 -9.34 -5.87 -6.26
CA VAL A 115 -10.02 -6.44 -7.43
C VAL A 115 -10.25 -5.37 -8.49
N TRP A 116 -9.78 -5.63 -9.71
CA TRP A 116 -9.84 -4.74 -10.87
C TRP A 116 -10.60 -5.41 -12.02
N THR A 117 -11.35 -4.61 -12.78
CA THR A 117 -12.06 -5.08 -13.97
C THR A 117 -11.13 -5.07 -15.18
N ILE A 118 -11.11 -6.15 -15.95
CA ILE A 118 -10.48 -6.20 -17.27
C ILE A 118 -11.44 -5.55 -18.26
N VAL A 119 -11.04 -4.40 -18.78
CA VAL A 119 -11.75 -3.67 -19.85
C VAL A 119 -11.44 -4.31 -21.20
N GLU A 120 -10.17 -4.68 -21.41
CA GLU A 120 -9.70 -5.30 -22.65
C GLU A 120 -8.50 -6.20 -22.35
N LYS A 121 -8.49 -7.42 -22.89
CA LYS A 121 -7.33 -8.32 -22.86
C LYS A 121 -6.57 -8.18 -24.18
N ILE A 122 -5.40 -7.54 -24.14
CA ILE A 122 -4.56 -7.36 -25.33
C ILE A 122 -3.80 -8.67 -25.61
N ASN A 123 -3.19 -9.24 -24.57
CA ASN A 123 -2.59 -10.58 -24.57
C ASN A 123 -2.44 -11.11 -23.12
N GLU A 124 -1.79 -12.27 -22.92
CA GLU A 124 -1.60 -12.87 -21.58
C GLU A 124 -0.68 -12.07 -20.64
N ALA A 125 0.04 -11.09 -21.16
CA ALA A 125 0.98 -10.25 -20.42
C ALA A 125 0.62 -8.76 -20.50
N ASP A 126 -0.57 -8.40 -21.00
CA ASP A 126 -0.95 -7.01 -21.26
C ASP A 126 -2.48 -6.84 -21.26
N TYR A 127 -2.97 -5.99 -20.37
CA TYR A 127 -4.38 -5.76 -20.12
C TYR A 127 -4.68 -4.27 -19.99
N LEU A 128 -5.87 -3.88 -20.44
CA LEU A 128 -6.50 -2.64 -20.03
C LEU A 128 -7.42 -2.93 -18.85
N VAL A 129 -7.20 -2.24 -17.73
CA VAL A 129 -7.93 -2.47 -16.48
C VAL A 129 -8.55 -1.18 -15.93
N CYS A 130 -9.58 -1.33 -15.13
CA CYS A 130 -10.28 -0.25 -14.43
C CYS A 130 -10.48 -0.62 -12.96
N PHE A 131 -10.19 0.32 -12.07
CA PHE A 131 -10.56 0.19 -10.66
C PHE A 131 -11.92 0.87 -10.44
N ARG A 132 -12.94 0.09 -10.06
CA ARG A 132 -14.35 0.49 -9.88
C ARG A 132 -14.97 1.15 -11.13
N GLU A 133 -15.77 0.39 -11.88
CA GLU A 133 -16.48 0.92 -13.04
C GLU A 133 -17.70 1.76 -12.65
N PRO A 134 -17.97 2.88 -13.34
CA PRO A 134 -17.11 3.53 -14.35
C PRO A 134 -15.95 4.28 -13.69
N GLY A 135 -14.73 4.14 -14.22
CA GLY A 135 -13.53 4.77 -13.67
C GLY A 135 -12.42 4.95 -14.70
N ASP A 136 -11.27 5.41 -14.22
CA ASP A 136 -10.07 5.58 -15.04
C ASP A 136 -9.54 4.26 -15.58
N ARG A 137 -9.01 4.31 -16.81
CA ARG A 137 -8.42 3.15 -17.48
C ARG A 137 -6.89 3.19 -17.36
N PHE A 138 -6.34 2.04 -17.00
CA PHE A 138 -4.91 1.85 -16.81
C PHE A 138 -4.45 0.65 -17.64
N ARG A 139 -3.26 0.76 -18.21
CA ARG A 139 -2.61 -0.38 -18.86
C ARG A 139 -1.74 -1.09 -17.84
N ILE A 140 -1.88 -2.39 -17.72
CA ILE A 140 -1.01 -3.24 -16.91
C ILE A 140 -0.31 -4.25 -17.80
N SER A 141 1.03 -4.25 -17.77
CA SER A 141 1.86 -5.08 -18.63
C SER A 141 2.98 -5.75 -17.84
N ARG A 142 3.32 -6.99 -18.20
CA ARG A 142 4.40 -7.74 -17.55
C ARG A 142 5.75 -7.37 -18.17
N GLU A 143 6.67 -6.89 -17.34
CA GLU A 143 8.05 -6.57 -17.71
C GLU A 143 9.03 -7.47 -16.94
N ARG A 144 9.69 -8.40 -17.64
CA ARG A 144 10.66 -9.37 -17.08
C ARG A 144 10.12 -10.08 -15.81
N ASP A 145 10.37 -9.48 -14.66
CA ASP A 145 10.11 -10.03 -13.32
C ASP A 145 9.01 -9.30 -12.53
N HIS A 146 8.40 -8.23 -13.08
CA HIS A 146 7.35 -7.47 -12.40
C HIS A 146 6.22 -7.04 -13.35
N TRP A 147 5.10 -6.59 -12.79
CA TRP A 147 4.06 -5.94 -13.57
C TRP A 147 4.16 -4.43 -13.41
N LEU A 148 4.06 -3.71 -14.51
CA LEU A 148 3.97 -2.26 -14.53
C LEU A 148 2.53 -1.86 -14.83
N ILE A 149 1.94 -1.04 -13.98
CA ILE A 149 0.65 -0.40 -14.24
C ILE A 149 0.87 1.08 -14.54
N SER A 150 0.20 1.61 -15.56
CA SER A 150 0.34 3.01 -15.99
C SER A 150 -0.98 3.59 -16.48
N ARG A 151 -1.16 4.90 -16.28
CA ARG A 151 -2.32 5.63 -16.81
C ARG A 151 -2.19 5.71 -18.31
N GLN A 152 -3.23 5.31 -19.04
CA GLN A 152 -3.21 5.46 -20.48
C GLN A 152 -3.39 6.94 -20.82
N ILE A 153 -2.34 7.60 -21.31
CA ILE A 153 -2.49 8.93 -21.91
C ILE A 153 -3.25 8.70 -23.21
N LYS A 154 -4.43 9.30 -23.35
CA LYS A 154 -5.11 9.37 -24.64
C LYS A 154 -4.13 10.00 -25.65
N ALA A 155 -3.75 9.24 -26.67
CA ALA A 155 -3.07 9.77 -27.84
C ALA A 155 -3.97 10.78 -28.57
#